data_AF-A0A538B763-F1
#
_entry.id   AF-A0A538B763-F1
#
_cell.length_a   1.000
_cell.length_b   1.000
_cell.length_c   1.000
_cell.angle_alpha   90.00
_cell.angle_beta   90.00
_cell.angle_gamma   90.00
#
_symmetry.space_group_name_H-M   'P 1'
#
loop_
_entity.id
_entity.type
_entity.pdbx_description
1 polymer ?
#
loop_
_entity_poly.entity_id
_entity_poly.type
_entity_poly.pdbx_seq_one_letter_code
_entity_poly.pdbx_strand_id
1 'polypeptide(L)'
;MARRLPSWQDIGAVVRRRPWRVLAVGLCILALPLLALPGLQLSSDILNELPKKAPSAKGFDAIGRHMPLGEMAPVVLVVDGRKASLYSPAAFAALGDLSKNLLKLDAVTSVRSAAMPTAGDRPSQATTGQSQDLQDFPQKLGQAADGAGKVEDGVAKLRDGLAQIDTQLPQLTNGIGQGADGVKRMDDGVGQLRQGVGAARQGLGQLRNGLATAQSGIVRLRDEVAAPTDKALRDAWSSLQAFSVGKADPRYPQAMTAVAQAYGRVTGQNPLTGQPAQPGYSGLSASLGELADGIGKAVTGVDQLDQGLGRMDDGLGQLHDGLTRLLTGLQQAQPGIGRLQDGVGQMLSGVQSQLLPGVDQLHTGLLQGAQNAGALDVSGLTTTAGPFVLTPGILNAVPELKQQLGVFVTPDEHRTRI
;
A
#
# COMPACT_ATOMS: atom_id res chain seq x y z
N MET A 1 9.14 85.58 -86.72
CA MET A 1 9.20 86.80 -85.88
C MET A 1 10.27 86.63 -84.82
N ALA A 2 11.51 87.03 -85.11
CA ALA A 2 12.63 86.95 -84.17
C ALA A 2 12.73 88.28 -83.40
N ARG A 3 12.37 88.30 -82.11
CA ARG A 3 12.64 89.44 -81.22
C ARG A 3 14.15 89.47 -80.97
N ARG A 4 14.84 90.48 -81.51
CA ARG A 4 16.25 90.74 -81.20
C ARG A 4 16.40 90.86 -79.69
N LEU A 5 17.32 90.08 -79.11
CA LEU A 5 17.70 90.24 -77.71
C LEU A 5 18.32 91.65 -77.54
N PRO A 6 17.93 92.40 -76.50
CA PRO A 6 18.44 93.74 -76.26
C PRO A 6 19.97 93.72 -76.11
N SER A 7 20.66 94.61 -76.81
CA SER A 7 22.11 94.73 -76.73
C SER A 7 22.53 95.32 -75.38
N TRP A 8 23.78 95.10 -74.96
CA TRP A 8 24.32 95.71 -73.73
C TRP A 8 24.19 97.25 -73.73
N GLN A 9 24.15 97.87 -74.91
CA GLN A 9 23.92 99.30 -75.07
C GLN A 9 22.48 99.70 -74.74
N ASP A 10 21.48 98.89 -75.14
CA ASP A 10 20.06 99.11 -74.82
C ASP A 10 19.79 98.99 -73.31
N ILE A 11 20.41 98.00 -72.66
CA ILE A 11 20.34 97.79 -71.20
C ILE A 11 20.97 98.99 -70.49
N GLY A 12 22.15 99.42 -70.92
CA GLY A 12 22.83 100.60 -70.38
C GLY A 12 22.02 101.89 -70.52
N ALA A 13 21.28 102.06 -71.63
CA ALA A 13 20.39 103.21 -71.83
C ALA A 13 19.19 103.19 -70.86
N VAL A 14 18.60 102.03 -70.59
CA VAL A 14 17.48 101.88 -69.63
C VAL A 14 17.95 102.18 -68.20
N VAL A 15 19.13 101.68 -67.80
CA VAL A 15 19.73 101.95 -66.48
C VAL A 15 19.95 103.45 -66.29
N ARG A 16 20.49 104.15 -67.30
CA ARG A 16 20.73 105.59 -67.24
C ARG A 16 19.45 106.42 -67.22
N ARG A 17 18.43 106.04 -67.99
CA ARG A 17 17.15 106.78 -68.07
C ARG A 17 16.27 106.61 -66.83
N ARG A 18 16.30 105.45 -66.17
CA ARG A 18 15.43 105.13 -65.02
C ARG A 18 16.18 104.37 -63.92
N PRO A 19 17.23 104.95 -63.31
CA PRO A 19 18.11 104.25 -62.37
C PRO A 19 17.35 103.66 -61.17
N TRP A 20 16.40 104.42 -60.61
CA TRP A 20 15.62 103.98 -59.45
C TRP A 20 14.74 102.75 -59.70
N ARG A 21 14.22 102.56 -60.92
CA ARG A 21 13.38 101.38 -61.23
C ARG A 21 14.23 100.12 -61.36
N VAL A 22 15.40 100.23 -61.97
CA VAL A 22 16.33 99.10 -62.08
C VAL A 22 16.86 98.72 -60.71
N LEU A 23 17.17 99.71 -59.86
CA LEU A 23 17.58 99.48 -58.47
C LEU A 23 16.47 98.75 -57.69
N ALA A 24 15.23 99.22 -57.75
CA ALA A 24 14.11 98.59 -57.05
C ALA A 24 13.88 97.13 -57.50
N VAL A 25 13.92 96.85 -58.80
CA VAL A 25 13.79 95.48 -59.33
C VAL A 25 14.96 94.60 -58.89
N GLY A 26 16.20 95.12 -58.96
CA GLY A 26 17.38 94.40 -58.48
C GLY A 26 17.31 94.08 -56.98
N LEU A 27 16.83 95.03 -56.17
CA LEU A 27 16.68 94.87 -54.72
C LEU A 27 15.56 93.86 -54.38
N CYS A 28 14.45 93.85 -55.13
CA CYS A 28 13.41 92.83 -54.99
C CYS A 28 13.91 91.42 -55.35
N ILE A 29 14.69 91.28 -56.43
CA ILE A 29 15.27 89.99 -56.84
C ILE A 29 16.27 89.51 -55.78
N LEU A 30 17.05 90.41 -55.19
CA LEU A 30 17.98 90.09 -54.10
C LEU A 30 17.27 89.76 -52.78
N ALA A 31 16.11 90.37 -52.49
CA ALA A 31 15.35 90.13 -51.26
C ALA A 31 14.57 88.80 -51.26
N LEU A 32 14.21 88.27 -52.43
CA LEU A 32 13.49 86.99 -52.59
C LEU A 32 14.16 85.80 -51.86
N PRO A 33 15.47 85.53 -52.00
CA PRO A 33 16.12 84.48 -51.23
C PRO A 33 16.24 84.79 -49.73
N LEU A 34 16.24 86.06 -49.30
CA LEU A 34 16.25 86.42 -47.87
C LEU A 34 14.94 86.02 -47.16
N LEU A 35 13.81 85.94 -47.88
CA LEU A 35 12.55 85.42 -47.33
C LEU A 35 12.61 83.93 -46.96
N ALA A 36 13.56 83.17 -47.51
CA ALA A 36 13.74 81.75 -47.19
C ALA A 36 14.64 81.51 -45.95
N LEU A 37 15.34 82.54 -45.44
CA LEU A 37 16.25 82.42 -44.30
C LEU A 37 15.57 82.00 -42.98
N PRO A 38 14.35 82.44 -42.62
CA PRO A 38 13.72 82.03 -41.37
C PRO A 38 13.43 80.53 -41.29
N GLY A 39 13.37 79.83 -42.43
CA GLY A 39 13.16 78.38 -42.50
C GLY A 39 14.44 77.55 -42.53
N LEU A 40 15.62 78.19 -42.46
CA LEU A 40 16.90 77.50 -42.55
C LEU A 40 17.24 76.82 -41.22
N GLN A 41 16.90 75.55 -41.08
CA GLN A 41 17.36 74.74 -39.95
C GLN A 41 18.80 74.27 -40.22
N LEU A 42 19.77 74.86 -39.51
CA LEU A 42 21.11 74.30 -39.42
C LEU A 42 21.06 73.07 -38.50
N SER A 43 21.26 71.89 -39.07
CA SER A 43 21.44 70.66 -38.28
C SER A 43 22.93 70.49 -38.00
N SER A 44 23.32 70.45 -36.72
CA SER A 44 24.70 70.15 -36.28
C SER A 44 24.91 68.64 -36.04
N ASP A 45 24.01 67.81 -36.57
CA ASP A 45 24.04 66.37 -36.37
C ASP A 45 24.87 65.71 -37.48
N ILE A 46 26.11 65.36 -37.15
CA ILE A 46 27.08 64.73 -38.06
C ILE A 46 26.50 63.44 -38.69
N LEU A 47 25.58 62.75 -38.00
CA LEU A 47 24.92 61.55 -38.54
C LEU A 47 23.92 61.87 -39.66
N ASN A 48 23.30 63.05 -39.65
CA ASN A 48 22.40 63.51 -40.73
C ASN A 48 23.14 64.06 -41.95
N GLU A 49 24.44 64.37 -41.82
CA GLU A 49 25.30 64.80 -42.94
C GLU A 49 25.81 63.61 -43.77
N LEU A 50 25.72 62.38 -43.25
CA LEU A 50 26.12 61.18 -43.98
C LEU A 50 25.10 60.83 -45.08
N PRO A 51 25.53 60.39 -46.27
CA PRO A 51 24.61 59.96 -47.32
C PRO A 51 23.73 58.81 -46.82
N LYS A 52 22.40 58.96 -46.86
CA LYS A 52 21.45 57.95 -46.36
C LYS A 52 21.59 56.55 -47.00
N LYS A 53 22.29 56.45 -48.14
CA LYS A 53 22.57 55.19 -48.84
C LYS A 53 23.89 54.52 -48.41
N ALA A 54 24.73 55.21 -47.64
CA ALA A 54 26.01 54.68 -47.18
C ALA A 54 25.79 53.46 -46.25
N PRO A 55 26.61 52.40 -46.36
CA PRO A 55 26.51 51.22 -45.48
C PRO A 55 26.54 51.58 -43.99
N SER A 56 27.38 52.53 -43.58
CA SER A 56 27.48 52.98 -42.18
C SER A 56 26.22 53.67 -41.69
N ALA A 57 25.56 54.49 -42.53
CA ALA A 57 24.31 55.16 -42.18
C ALA A 57 23.16 54.15 -42.03
N LYS A 58 23.08 53.15 -42.93
CA LYS A 58 22.11 52.05 -42.81
C LYS A 58 22.37 51.18 -41.58
N GLY A 59 23.63 50.94 -41.25
CA GLY A 59 24.03 50.20 -40.04
C GLY A 59 23.63 50.94 -38.77
N PHE A 60 23.93 52.24 -38.69
CA PHE A 60 23.58 53.08 -37.55
C PHE A 60 22.05 53.22 -37.39
N ASP A 61 21.32 53.40 -38.49
CA ASP A 61 19.84 53.41 -38.49
C ASP A 61 19.24 52.05 -38.06
N ALA A 62 19.84 50.94 -38.50
CA ALA A 62 19.41 49.61 -38.09
C ALA A 62 19.63 49.36 -36.58
N ILE A 63 20.77 49.82 -36.02
CA ILE A 63 21.06 49.74 -34.59
C ILE A 63 20.13 50.68 -33.81
N GLY A 64 19.90 51.90 -34.31
CA GLY A 64 19.03 52.91 -33.70
C GLY A 64 17.56 52.51 -33.55
N ARG A 65 17.09 51.51 -34.34
CA ARG A 65 15.75 50.94 -34.17
C ARG A 65 15.60 50.07 -32.91
N HIS A 66 16.70 49.54 -32.37
CA HIS A 66 16.69 48.63 -31.24
C HIS A 66 17.46 49.14 -30.01
N MET A 67 18.37 50.11 -30.18
CA MET A 67 19.10 50.76 -29.09
C MET A 67 18.91 52.28 -29.19
N PRO A 68 18.43 52.95 -28.13
CA PRO A 68 18.33 54.41 -28.12
C PRO A 68 19.72 55.04 -28.23
N LEU A 69 19.80 56.29 -28.73
CA LEU A 69 21.08 56.99 -28.93
C LEU A 69 21.96 57.00 -27.65
N GLY A 70 21.35 57.09 -26.47
CA GLY A 70 22.04 57.05 -25.19
C GLY A 70 22.72 55.71 -24.86
N GLU A 71 22.29 54.60 -25.46
CA GLU A 71 22.98 53.31 -25.34
C GLU A 71 24.10 53.16 -26.39
N MET A 72 23.98 53.82 -27.53
CA MET A 72 25.01 53.82 -28.57
C MET A 72 26.21 54.70 -28.22
N ALA A 73 26.00 55.75 -27.43
CA ALA A 73 27.05 56.64 -26.93
C ALA A 73 26.80 56.99 -25.45
N PRO A 74 26.98 56.03 -24.52
CA PRO A 74 26.71 56.26 -23.11
C PRO A 74 27.74 57.21 -22.49
N VAL A 75 27.27 58.05 -21.56
CA VAL A 75 28.16 58.77 -20.65
C VAL A 75 28.55 57.80 -19.54
N VAL A 76 29.82 57.39 -19.51
CA VAL A 76 30.33 56.46 -18.50
C VAL A 76 30.97 57.25 -17.37
N LEU A 77 30.43 57.10 -16.16
CA LEU A 77 31.06 57.62 -14.94
C LEU A 77 31.94 56.53 -14.33
N VAL A 78 33.23 56.82 -14.12
CA VAL A 78 34.16 55.90 -13.46
C VAL A 78 34.35 56.33 -12.01
N VAL A 79 34.03 55.43 -11.08
CA VAL A 79 34.20 55.63 -9.63
C VAL A 79 35.38 54.79 -9.15
N ASP A 80 36.33 55.41 -8.44
CA ASP A 80 37.54 54.76 -7.90
C ASP A 80 37.51 54.74 -6.36
N GLY A 81 37.38 53.54 -5.80
CA GLY A 81 37.39 53.25 -4.37
C GLY A 81 38.81 53.03 -3.84
N ARG A 82 39.65 54.07 -3.84
CA ARG A 82 41.09 54.02 -3.50
C ARG A 82 41.49 53.29 -2.21
N LYS A 83 40.57 53.07 -1.26
CA LYS A 83 40.84 52.50 0.08
C LYS A 83 39.93 51.34 0.49
N ALA A 84 38.93 50.97 -0.33
CA ALA A 84 37.97 49.92 0.00
C ALA A 84 37.56 49.16 -1.26
N SER A 85 37.41 47.83 -1.15
CA SER A 85 36.85 47.03 -2.24
C SER A 85 35.41 47.49 -2.51
N LEU A 86 35.11 47.69 -3.80
CA LEU A 86 33.78 48.04 -4.26
C LEU A 86 32.80 46.88 -4.10
N TYR A 87 33.26 45.67 -3.77
CA TYR A 87 32.46 44.51 -3.34
C TYR A 87 32.09 44.53 -1.85
N SER A 88 32.42 45.60 -1.12
CA SER A 88 31.95 45.75 0.25
C SER A 88 30.48 46.21 0.31
N PRO A 89 29.72 45.80 1.35
CA PRO A 89 28.34 46.23 1.55
C PRO A 89 28.16 47.75 1.54
N ALA A 90 29.10 48.47 2.19
CA ALA A 90 29.07 49.93 2.25
C ALA A 90 29.35 50.58 0.88
N ALA A 91 30.23 50.00 0.07
CA ALA A 91 30.51 50.51 -1.28
C ALA A 91 29.33 50.28 -2.23
N PHE A 92 28.71 49.09 -2.21
CA PHE A 92 27.48 48.82 -2.97
C PHE A 92 26.34 49.76 -2.56
N ALA A 93 26.23 50.06 -1.26
CA ALA A 93 25.25 51.03 -0.75
C ALA A 93 25.50 52.44 -1.32
N ALA A 94 26.73 52.93 -1.23
CA ALA A 94 27.12 54.23 -1.77
C ALA A 94 26.93 54.30 -3.30
N LEU A 95 27.25 53.24 -4.04
CA LEU A 95 27.06 53.15 -5.49
C LEU A 95 25.57 53.17 -5.88
N GLY A 96 24.71 52.52 -5.10
CA GLY A 96 23.26 52.59 -5.29
C GLY A 96 22.71 53.99 -5.06
N ASP A 97 23.11 54.64 -3.98
CA ASP A 97 22.66 56.01 -3.69
C ASP A 97 23.17 57.02 -4.72
N LEU A 98 24.40 56.85 -5.20
CA LEU A 98 24.95 57.60 -6.32
C LEU A 98 24.10 57.39 -7.59
N SER A 99 23.81 56.13 -7.93
CA SER A 99 23.00 55.78 -9.11
C SER A 99 21.59 56.38 -9.02
N LYS A 100 20.97 56.35 -7.83
CA LYS A 100 19.66 56.98 -7.58
C LYS A 100 19.71 58.49 -7.72
N ASN A 101 20.78 59.14 -7.26
CA ASN A 101 20.92 60.58 -7.39
C ASN A 101 21.14 61.01 -8.85
N LEU A 102 21.85 60.20 -9.64
CA LEU A 102 21.98 60.42 -11.09
C LEU A 102 20.65 60.28 -11.82
N LEU A 103 19.80 59.31 -11.44
CA LEU A 103 18.44 59.15 -12.01
C LEU A 103 17.48 60.32 -11.69
N LYS A 104 17.79 61.19 -10.72
CA LYS A 104 16.97 62.37 -10.41
C LYS A 104 17.24 63.55 -11.37
N LEU A 105 18.30 63.49 -12.16
CA LEU A 105 18.63 64.54 -13.12
C LEU A 105 17.68 64.43 -14.32
N ASP A 106 17.00 65.52 -14.68
CA ASP A 106 15.98 65.53 -15.75
C ASP A 106 16.52 65.04 -17.13
N ALA A 107 17.83 65.13 -17.34
CA ALA A 107 18.51 64.68 -18.56
C ALA A 107 18.94 63.21 -18.55
N VAL A 108 18.73 62.47 -17.45
CA VAL A 108 19.19 61.08 -17.29
C VAL A 108 17.99 60.14 -17.30
N THR A 109 17.83 59.39 -18.40
CA THR A 109 16.72 58.44 -18.57
C THR A 109 16.96 57.10 -17.88
N SER A 110 18.22 56.67 -17.76
CA SER A 110 18.59 55.40 -17.12
C SER A 110 20.03 55.44 -16.61
N VAL A 111 20.32 54.66 -15.56
CA VAL A 111 21.67 54.47 -15.00
C VAL A 111 21.93 52.97 -14.89
N ARG A 112 23.12 52.50 -15.26
CA ARG A 112 23.53 51.09 -15.15
C ARG A 112 24.82 50.97 -14.35
N SER A 113 24.74 50.47 -13.13
CA SER A 113 25.90 50.30 -12.25
C SER A 113 25.98 48.91 -11.64
N ALA A 114 27.09 48.61 -10.95
CA ALA A 114 27.22 47.36 -10.20
C ALA A 114 26.05 47.14 -9.21
N ALA A 115 25.52 48.22 -8.62
CA ALA A 115 24.39 48.18 -7.68
C ALA A 115 23.01 48.27 -8.37
N MET A 116 22.95 48.57 -9.67
CA MET A 116 21.73 48.66 -10.48
C MET A 116 22.04 48.21 -11.93
N PRO A 117 22.15 46.89 -12.18
CA PRO A 117 22.70 46.36 -13.43
C PRO A 117 21.78 46.50 -14.65
N THR A 118 20.48 46.72 -14.45
CA THR A 118 19.47 46.86 -15.52
C THR A 118 19.01 48.31 -15.67
N ALA A 119 18.81 48.77 -16.91
CA ALA A 119 18.22 50.08 -17.18
C ALA A 119 16.69 50.02 -17.08
N GLY A 120 16.10 50.77 -16.16
CA GLY A 120 14.66 51.04 -16.13
C GLY A 120 13.91 50.54 -14.90
N ASP A 121 13.02 51.43 -14.42
CA ASP A 121 12.07 51.41 -13.30
C ASP A 121 12.58 51.01 -11.89
N ARG A 122 12.12 51.80 -10.90
CA ARG A 122 12.20 51.45 -9.48
C ARG A 122 11.84 49.98 -9.34
N PRO A 123 12.55 49.15 -8.55
CA PRO A 123 12.10 47.81 -8.26
C PRO A 123 10.67 47.88 -7.70
N SER A 124 9.69 47.61 -8.55
CA SER A 124 8.27 47.66 -8.24
C SER A 124 7.97 46.40 -7.46
N GLN A 125 7.83 46.54 -6.15
CA GLN A 125 7.12 45.66 -5.22
C GLN A 125 6.95 44.20 -5.70
N ALA A 126 7.99 43.38 -5.57
CA ALA A 126 7.87 41.92 -5.57
C ALA A 126 9.17 41.25 -5.10
N THR A 127 9.70 41.57 -3.92
CA THR A 127 10.83 40.81 -3.34
C THR A 127 10.71 40.52 -1.85
N THR A 128 9.76 41.13 -1.14
CA THR A 128 9.59 40.90 0.31
C THR A 128 9.26 39.44 0.64
N GLY A 129 8.45 38.78 -0.18
CA GLY A 129 8.16 37.34 -0.02
C GLY A 129 9.37 36.44 -0.28
N GLN A 130 10.18 36.76 -1.30
CA GLN A 130 11.36 35.97 -1.66
C GLN A 130 12.51 36.09 -0.65
N SER A 131 12.71 37.27 -0.04
CA SER A 131 13.69 37.44 1.04
C SER A 131 13.29 36.69 2.31
N GLN A 132 11.99 36.65 2.63
CA GLN A 132 11.48 35.93 3.79
C GLN A 132 11.51 34.41 3.54
N ASP A 133 11.17 33.95 2.34
CA ASP A 133 11.28 32.53 1.97
C ASP A 133 12.72 32.02 2.03
N LEU A 134 13.71 32.84 1.66
CA LEU A 134 15.13 32.50 1.78
C LEU A 134 15.63 32.51 3.24
N GLN A 135 15.08 33.37 4.09
CA GLN A 135 15.37 33.40 5.53
C GLN A 135 14.75 32.21 6.27
N ASP A 136 13.54 31.80 5.87
CA ASP A 136 12.83 30.66 6.46
C ASP A 136 13.30 29.31 5.89
N PHE A 137 14.05 29.31 4.78
CA PHE A 137 14.49 28.10 4.08
C PHE A 137 15.31 27.13 4.95
N PRO A 138 16.30 27.57 5.76
CA PRO A 138 17.01 26.68 6.68
C PRO A 138 16.07 26.03 7.71
N GLN A 139 15.08 26.77 8.21
CA GLN A 139 14.09 26.26 9.16
C GLN A 139 13.15 25.24 8.49
N LYS A 140 12.70 25.50 7.26
CA LYS A 140 11.90 24.55 6.46
C LYS A 140 12.68 23.27 6.17
N LEU A 141 13.98 23.36 5.88
CA LEU A 141 14.86 22.19 5.74
C LEU A 141 15.04 21.43 7.05
N GLY A 142 15.18 22.13 8.18
CA GLY A 142 15.19 21.51 9.51
C GLY A 142 13.89 20.76 9.83
N GLN A 143 12.73 21.35 9.53
CA GLN A 143 11.44 20.68 9.69
C GLN A 143 11.31 19.45 8.77
N ALA A 144 11.86 19.52 7.56
CA ALA A 144 11.90 18.37 6.66
C ALA A 144 12.83 17.26 7.21
N ALA A 145 13.97 17.63 7.81
CA ALA A 145 14.88 16.69 8.48
C ALA A 145 14.18 16.00 9.67
N ASP A 146 13.49 16.76 10.52
CA ASP A 146 12.68 16.20 11.62
C ASP A 146 11.59 15.25 11.09
N GLY A 147 10.97 15.59 9.96
CA GLY A 147 10.02 14.74 9.25
C GLY A 147 10.66 13.43 8.78
N ALA A 148 11.86 13.50 8.19
CA ALA A 148 12.62 12.33 7.78
C ALA A 148 13.03 11.45 8.97
N GLY A 149 13.44 12.04 10.10
CA GLY A 149 13.72 11.30 11.34
C GLY A 149 12.49 10.55 11.88
N LYS A 150 11.29 11.15 11.81
CA LYS A 150 10.05 10.44 12.16
C LYS A 150 9.74 9.27 11.22
N VAL A 151 10.07 9.41 9.93
CA VAL A 151 9.96 8.31 8.97
C VAL A 151 10.96 7.21 9.32
N GLU A 152 12.19 7.56 9.69
CA GLU A 152 13.22 6.63 10.15
C GLU A 152 12.75 5.80 11.34
N ASP A 153 12.20 6.47 12.36
CA ASP A 153 11.58 5.82 13.53
C ASP A 153 10.44 4.88 13.14
N GLY A 154 9.60 5.29 12.18
CA GLY A 154 8.50 4.48 11.66
C GLY A 154 9.01 3.22 10.93
N VAL A 155 10.07 3.36 10.13
CA VAL A 155 10.72 2.26 9.43
C VAL A 155 11.42 1.32 10.41
N ALA A 156 12.04 1.84 11.48
CA ALA A 156 12.62 1.03 12.54
C ALA A 156 11.55 0.21 13.27
N LYS A 157 10.40 0.81 13.60
CA LYS A 157 9.25 0.09 14.17
C LYS A 157 8.69 -0.98 13.24
N LEU A 158 8.62 -0.70 11.93
CA LEU A 158 8.23 -1.69 10.93
C LEU A 158 9.19 -2.88 10.92
N ARG A 159 10.50 -2.63 10.93
CA ARG A 159 11.53 -3.67 11.02
C ARG A 159 11.35 -4.53 12.28
N ASP A 160 11.15 -3.89 13.42
CA ASP A 160 10.99 -4.61 14.70
C ASP A 160 9.72 -5.47 14.70
N GLY A 161 8.61 -4.95 14.16
CA GLY A 161 7.37 -5.72 13.98
C GLY A 161 7.55 -6.90 13.02
N LEU A 162 8.27 -6.71 11.91
CA LEU A 162 8.59 -7.80 10.98
C LEU A 162 9.50 -8.85 11.62
N ALA A 163 10.49 -8.45 12.41
CA ALA A 163 11.35 -9.38 13.15
C ALA A 163 10.55 -10.16 14.21
N GLN A 164 9.58 -9.51 14.86
CA GLN A 164 8.67 -10.20 15.79
C GLN A 164 7.81 -11.23 15.07
N ILE A 165 7.29 -10.91 13.88
CA ILE A 165 6.53 -11.88 13.07
C ILE A 165 7.44 -13.04 12.63
N ASP A 166 8.64 -12.74 12.14
CA ASP A 166 9.62 -13.74 11.69
C ASP A 166 9.99 -14.73 12.82
N THR A 167 10.10 -14.26 14.06
CA THR A 167 10.38 -15.12 15.22
C THR A 167 9.18 -15.95 15.68
N GLN A 168 7.94 -15.49 15.45
CA GLN A 168 6.71 -16.19 15.82
C GLN A 168 6.25 -17.22 14.78
N LEU A 169 6.56 -17.02 13.50
CA LEU A 169 6.17 -17.94 12.43
C LEU A 169 6.69 -19.37 12.61
N PRO A 170 7.94 -19.62 13.05
CA PRO A 170 8.41 -20.96 13.38
C PRO A 170 7.58 -21.63 14.49
N GLN A 171 7.11 -20.87 15.48
CA GLN A 171 6.26 -21.41 16.54
C GLN A 171 4.90 -21.84 15.99
N LEU A 172 4.32 -21.06 15.08
CA LEU A 172 3.08 -21.41 14.39
C LEU A 172 3.25 -22.67 13.52
N THR A 173 4.35 -22.77 12.77
CA THR A 173 4.70 -23.97 11.97
C THR A 173 4.80 -25.20 12.86
N ASN A 174 5.51 -25.09 13.99
CA ASN A 174 5.64 -26.17 14.95
C ASN A 174 4.29 -26.57 15.57
N GLY A 175 3.45 -25.59 15.91
CA GLY A 175 2.11 -25.82 16.44
C GLY A 175 1.21 -26.57 15.44
N ILE A 176 1.27 -26.24 14.16
CA ILE A 176 0.54 -26.94 13.10
C ILE A 176 1.08 -28.36 12.91
N GLY A 177 2.41 -28.55 12.98
CA GLY A 177 3.02 -29.89 12.98
C GLY A 177 2.51 -30.76 14.13
N GLN A 178 2.53 -30.22 15.36
CA GLN A 178 1.99 -30.91 16.54
C GLN A 178 0.50 -31.21 16.41
N GLY A 179 -0.27 -30.27 15.83
CA GLY A 179 -1.68 -30.47 15.51
C GLY A 179 -1.89 -31.64 14.54
N ALA A 180 -1.10 -31.71 13.46
CA ALA A 180 -1.17 -32.79 12.49
C ALA A 180 -0.84 -34.15 13.12
N ASP A 181 0.20 -34.21 13.96
CA ASP A 181 0.57 -35.42 14.71
C ASP A 181 -0.51 -35.84 15.71
N GLY A 182 -1.19 -34.88 16.34
CA GLY A 182 -2.33 -35.13 17.22
C GLY A 182 -3.52 -35.71 16.47
N VAL A 183 -3.86 -35.13 15.32
CA VAL A 183 -4.93 -35.62 14.45
C VAL A 183 -4.63 -37.03 13.94
N LYS A 184 -3.39 -37.31 13.55
CA LYS A 184 -2.98 -38.65 13.12
C LYS A 184 -3.14 -39.69 14.25
N ARG A 185 -2.72 -39.36 15.47
CA ARG A 185 -2.92 -40.23 16.64
C ARG A 185 -4.40 -40.50 16.93
N MET A 186 -5.24 -39.48 16.75
CA MET A 186 -6.69 -39.63 16.89
C MET A 186 -7.26 -40.53 15.79
N ASP A 187 -6.78 -40.39 14.56
CA ASP A 187 -7.17 -41.22 13.42
C ASP A 187 -6.81 -42.70 13.63
N ASP A 188 -5.58 -42.96 14.09
CA ASP A 188 -5.12 -44.30 14.46
C ASP A 188 -6.01 -44.90 15.57
N GLY A 189 -6.35 -44.12 16.59
CA GLY A 189 -7.24 -44.53 17.68
C GLY A 189 -8.66 -44.85 17.20
N VAL A 190 -9.20 -44.06 16.26
CA VAL A 190 -10.47 -44.35 15.59
C VAL A 190 -10.38 -45.66 14.80
N GLY A 191 -9.28 -45.90 14.09
CA GLY A 191 -9.02 -47.17 13.42
C GLY A 191 -9.06 -48.37 14.37
N GLN A 192 -8.42 -48.26 15.54
CA GLN A 192 -8.43 -49.30 16.57
C GLN A 192 -9.85 -49.54 17.13
N LEU A 193 -10.60 -48.47 17.39
CA LEU A 193 -11.99 -48.56 17.84
C LEU A 193 -12.86 -49.29 16.81
N ARG A 194 -12.72 -48.99 15.52
CA ARG A 194 -13.45 -49.67 14.45
C ARG A 194 -13.11 -51.16 14.37
N GLN A 195 -11.85 -51.52 14.54
CA GLN A 195 -11.44 -52.93 14.62
C GLN A 195 -12.10 -53.64 15.81
N GLY A 196 -12.13 -52.99 16.98
CA GLY A 196 -12.81 -53.50 18.17
C GLY A 196 -14.32 -53.69 17.96
N VAL A 197 -14.98 -52.72 17.32
CA VAL A 197 -16.40 -52.82 16.93
C VAL A 197 -16.63 -53.99 15.96
N GLY A 198 -15.76 -54.15 14.95
CA GLY A 198 -15.82 -55.28 14.03
C GLY A 198 -15.70 -56.63 14.73
N ALA A 199 -14.75 -56.78 15.67
CA ALA A 199 -14.60 -57.98 16.47
C ALA A 199 -15.81 -58.25 17.37
N ALA A 200 -16.39 -57.21 17.99
CA ALA A 200 -17.60 -57.35 18.80
C ALA A 200 -18.79 -57.84 17.95
N ARG A 201 -18.98 -57.29 16.73
CA ARG A 201 -20.04 -57.74 15.81
C ARG A 201 -19.85 -59.20 15.37
N GLN A 202 -18.62 -59.63 15.12
CA GLN A 202 -18.33 -61.04 14.84
C GLN A 202 -18.72 -61.94 16.02
N GLY A 203 -18.38 -61.54 17.25
CA GLY A 203 -18.79 -62.25 18.47
C GLY A 203 -20.31 -62.33 18.64
N LEU A 204 -21.03 -61.26 18.32
CA LEU A 204 -22.50 -61.26 18.32
C LEU A 204 -23.08 -62.18 17.25
N GLY A 205 -22.48 -62.24 16.06
CA GLY A 205 -22.87 -63.20 15.03
C GLY A 205 -22.73 -64.65 15.51
N GLN A 206 -21.64 -64.98 16.19
CA GLN A 206 -21.44 -66.31 16.79
C GLN A 206 -22.48 -66.59 17.89
N LEU A 207 -22.74 -65.62 18.78
CA LEU A 207 -23.75 -65.75 19.82
C LEU A 207 -25.14 -65.97 19.24
N ARG A 208 -25.53 -65.20 18.22
CA ARG A 208 -26.80 -65.35 17.51
C ARG A 208 -26.97 -66.75 16.92
N ASN A 209 -25.92 -67.28 16.28
CA ASN A 209 -25.93 -68.64 15.74
C ASN A 209 -26.07 -69.71 16.83
N GLY A 210 -25.39 -69.52 17.97
CA GLY A 210 -25.52 -70.40 19.14
C GLY A 210 -26.93 -70.38 19.71
N LEU A 211 -27.54 -69.21 19.84
CA LEU A 211 -28.93 -69.04 20.29
C LEU A 211 -29.93 -69.68 19.33
N ALA A 212 -29.76 -69.52 18.01
CA ALA A 212 -30.61 -70.17 17.01
C ALA A 212 -30.50 -71.71 17.08
N THR A 213 -29.30 -72.22 17.33
CA THR A 213 -29.07 -73.67 17.54
C THR A 213 -29.76 -74.15 18.81
N ALA A 214 -29.64 -73.41 19.92
CA ALA A 214 -30.30 -73.73 21.17
C ALA A 214 -31.83 -73.73 21.03
N GLN A 215 -32.39 -72.72 20.35
CA GLN A 215 -33.82 -72.62 20.06
C GLN A 215 -34.31 -73.85 19.28
N SER A 216 -33.58 -74.23 18.24
CA SER A 216 -33.89 -75.42 17.43
C SER A 216 -33.84 -76.71 18.27
N GLY A 217 -32.86 -76.83 19.16
CA GLY A 217 -32.72 -77.96 20.08
C GLY A 217 -33.90 -78.07 21.06
N ILE A 218 -34.38 -76.94 21.58
CA ILE A 218 -35.53 -76.90 22.50
C ILE A 218 -36.81 -77.28 21.78
N VAL A 219 -37.02 -76.79 20.55
CA VAL A 219 -38.16 -77.18 19.72
C VAL A 219 -38.17 -78.69 19.50
N ARG A 220 -37.02 -79.29 19.14
CA ARG A 220 -36.91 -80.75 19.01
C ARG A 220 -37.19 -81.48 20.31
N LEU A 221 -36.61 -81.03 21.43
CA LEU A 221 -36.84 -81.68 22.72
C LEU A 221 -38.32 -81.62 23.13
N ARG A 222 -39.00 -80.51 22.84
CA ARG A 222 -40.44 -80.37 23.08
C ARG A 222 -41.26 -81.31 22.19
N ASP A 223 -40.98 -81.30 20.88
CA ASP A 223 -41.83 -81.95 19.88
C ASP A 223 -41.56 -83.47 19.79
N GLU A 224 -40.31 -83.90 20.01
CA GLU A 224 -39.88 -85.30 19.89
C GLU A 224 -39.86 -86.04 21.24
N VAL A 225 -39.70 -85.34 22.37
CA VAL A 225 -39.60 -85.98 23.70
C VAL A 225 -40.77 -85.58 24.59
N ALA A 226 -40.96 -84.29 24.87
CA ALA A 226 -41.94 -83.86 25.86
C ALA A 226 -43.38 -84.18 25.44
N ALA A 227 -43.79 -83.79 24.23
CA ALA A 227 -45.16 -83.99 23.75
C ALA A 227 -45.53 -85.49 23.58
N PRO A 228 -44.69 -86.35 22.99
CA PRO A 228 -44.98 -87.78 22.92
C PRO A 228 -45.02 -88.46 24.29
N THR A 229 -44.12 -88.07 25.20
CA THR A 229 -44.09 -88.64 26.57
C THR A 229 -45.32 -88.24 27.37
N ASP A 230 -45.74 -86.98 27.28
CA ASP A 230 -46.98 -86.48 27.87
C ASP A 230 -48.19 -87.25 27.33
N LYS A 231 -48.29 -87.43 26.00
CA LYS A 231 -49.33 -88.25 25.39
C LYS A 231 -49.31 -89.70 25.90
N ALA A 232 -48.15 -90.35 25.92
CA ALA A 232 -48.02 -91.73 26.36
C ALA A 232 -48.41 -91.91 27.83
N LEU A 233 -48.07 -90.95 28.69
CA LEU A 233 -48.47 -90.97 30.10
C LEU A 233 -49.98 -90.75 30.27
N ARG A 234 -50.60 -89.86 29.48
CA ARG A 234 -52.06 -89.72 29.42
C ARG A 234 -52.75 -91.02 29.00
N ASP A 235 -52.27 -91.63 27.92
CA ASP A 235 -52.82 -92.89 27.40
C ASP A 235 -52.68 -94.02 28.43
N ALA A 236 -51.50 -94.16 29.05
CA ALA A 236 -51.24 -95.16 30.09
C ALA A 236 -52.13 -94.98 31.31
N TRP A 237 -52.29 -93.74 31.79
CA TRP A 237 -53.18 -93.41 32.90
C TRP A 237 -54.63 -93.79 32.60
N SER A 238 -55.14 -93.40 31.42
CA SER A 238 -56.52 -93.70 31.02
C SER A 238 -56.76 -95.21 30.89
N SER A 239 -55.82 -95.94 30.30
CA SER A 239 -55.87 -97.40 30.13
C SER A 239 -55.91 -98.12 31.47
N LEU A 240 -55.07 -97.68 32.41
CA LEU A 240 -55.02 -98.24 33.76
C LEU A 240 -56.33 -98.00 34.54
N GLN A 241 -56.91 -96.80 34.44
CA GLN A 241 -58.21 -96.52 35.06
C GLN A 241 -59.35 -97.38 34.48
N ALA A 242 -59.28 -97.67 33.18
CA ALA A 242 -60.26 -98.47 32.45
C ALA A 242 -60.22 -99.98 32.76
N PHE A 243 -59.19 -100.48 33.47
CA PHE A 243 -59.14 -101.90 33.86
C PHE A 243 -60.34 -102.30 34.72
N SER A 244 -61.03 -103.37 34.29
CA SER A 244 -62.16 -103.98 34.98
C SER A 244 -61.74 -105.20 35.81
N VAL A 245 -60.77 -105.98 35.33
CA VAL A 245 -60.19 -107.15 36.01
C VAL A 245 -58.74 -106.83 36.41
N GLY A 246 -58.35 -107.14 37.65
CA GLY A 246 -57.00 -106.85 38.18
C GLY A 246 -56.89 -105.68 39.17
N LYS A 247 -57.98 -104.93 39.40
CA LYS A 247 -58.02 -103.90 40.47
C LYS A 247 -57.88 -104.46 41.89
N ALA A 248 -58.17 -105.74 42.08
CA ALA A 248 -57.98 -106.47 43.33
C ALA A 248 -56.51 -106.92 43.56
N ASP A 249 -55.64 -106.79 42.55
CA ASP A 249 -54.22 -107.09 42.71
C ASP A 249 -53.54 -106.03 43.60
N PRO A 250 -52.81 -106.42 44.66
CA PRO A 250 -52.08 -105.49 45.52
C PRO A 250 -51.09 -104.55 44.78
N ARG A 251 -50.66 -104.91 43.56
CA ARG A 251 -49.76 -104.11 42.70
C ARG A 251 -50.48 -103.00 41.94
N TYR A 252 -51.80 -103.08 41.75
CA TYR A 252 -52.53 -102.06 40.99
C TYR A 252 -52.41 -100.64 41.58
N PRO A 253 -52.60 -100.42 42.91
CA PRO A 253 -52.39 -99.11 43.53
C PRO A 253 -50.95 -98.60 43.39
N GLN A 254 -49.97 -99.50 43.42
CA GLN A 254 -48.55 -99.16 43.25
C GLN A 254 -48.28 -98.67 41.82
N ALA A 255 -48.81 -99.37 40.81
CA ALA A 255 -48.71 -98.95 39.42
C ALA A 255 -49.38 -97.58 39.18
N MET A 256 -50.55 -97.35 39.78
CA MET A 256 -51.25 -96.05 39.69
C MET A 256 -50.42 -94.94 40.30
N THR A 257 -49.87 -95.16 41.49
CA THR A 257 -49.02 -94.18 42.14
C THR A 257 -47.78 -93.87 41.29
N ALA A 258 -47.14 -94.89 40.71
CA ALA A 258 -45.96 -94.72 39.87
C ALA A 258 -46.27 -93.91 38.59
N VAL A 259 -47.37 -94.23 37.90
CA VAL A 259 -47.78 -93.48 36.69
C VAL A 259 -48.24 -92.06 37.05
N ALA A 260 -48.96 -91.87 38.14
CA ALA A 260 -49.35 -90.53 38.61
C ALA A 260 -48.13 -89.65 38.91
N GLN A 261 -47.11 -90.20 39.56
CA GLN A 261 -45.86 -89.49 39.83
C GLN A 261 -45.10 -89.16 38.54
N ALA A 262 -45.00 -90.11 37.60
CA ALA A 262 -44.37 -89.87 36.29
C ALA A 262 -45.12 -88.79 35.49
N TYR A 263 -46.45 -88.87 35.47
CA TYR A 263 -47.34 -87.88 34.88
C TYR A 263 -47.11 -86.50 35.47
N GLY A 264 -47.08 -86.38 36.81
CA GLY A 264 -46.81 -85.12 37.49
C GLY A 264 -45.44 -84.53 37.17
N ARG A 265 -44.41 -85.38 37.03
CA ARG A 265 -43.05 -84.92 36.65
C ARG A 265 -42.95 -84.44 35.21
N VAL A 266 -43.77 -84.93 34.29
CA VAL A 266 -43.70 -84.52 32.87
C VAL A 266 -44.67 -83.38 32.59
N THR A 267 -45.88 -83.46 33.09
CA THR A 267 -46.97 -82.51 32.79
C THR A 267 -47.10 -81.37 33.80
N GLY A 268 -46.48 -81.50 34.96
CA GLY A 268 -46.65 -80.56 36.07
C GLY A 268 -47.98 -80.69 36.81
N GLN A 269 -48.87 -81.61 36.41
CA GLN A 269 -50.20 -81.76 37.01
C GLN A 269 -50.39 -83.13 37.64
N ASN A 270 -51.16 -83.21 38.73
CA ASN A 270 -51.59 -84.48 39.30
C ASN A 270 -52.82 -84.99 38.53
N PRO A 271 -52.77 -86.19 37.93
CA PRO A 271 -53.86 -86.68 37.08
C PRO A 271 -55.11 -87.09 37.87
N LEU A 272 -55.05 -87.18 39.21
CA LEU A 272 -56.20 -87.45 40.08
C LEU A 272 -56.95 -86.18 40.46
N THR A 273 -56.22 -85.09 40.71
CA THR A 273 -56.80 -83.85 41.29
C THR A 273 -56.84 -82.68 40.31
N GLY A 274 -56.10 -82.76 39.21
CA GLY A 274 -55.89 -81.63 38.28
C GLY A 274 -55.05 -80.49 38.86
N GLN A 275 -54.59 -80.61 40.10
CA GLN A 275 -53.77 -79.60 40.77
C GLN A 275 -52.29 -79.73 40.35
N PRO A 276 -51.46 -78.69 40.54
CA PRO A 276 -50.03 -78.78 40.32
C PRO A 276 -49.41 -79.95 41.10
N ALA A 277 -48.62 -80.78 40.42
CA ALA A 277 -47.91 -81.89 41.04
C ALA A 277 -46.83 -81.39 42.02
N GLN A 278 -46.25 -80.22 41.74
CA GLN A 278 -45.29 -79.52 42.60
C GLN A 278 -45.52 -78.00 42.51
N PRO A 279 -45.34 -77.24 43.60
CA PRO A 279 -45.44 -75.78 43.57
C PRO A 279 -44.42 -75.17 42.59
N GLY A 280 -44.88 -74.26 41.73
CA GLY A 280 -44.01 -73.54 40.79
C GLY A 280 -43.53 -74.35 39.59
N TYR A 281 -43.95 -75.61 39.43
CA TYR A 281 -43.63 -76.42 38.26
C TYR A 281 -44.84 -76.58 37.35
N SER A 282 -44.75 -76.04 36.14
CA SER A 282 -45.79 -76.04 35.11
C SER A 282 -45.70 -77.21 34.13
N GLY A 283 -44.70 -78.09 34.29
CA GLY A 283 -44.45 -79.21 33.40
C GLY A 283 -43.31 -78.95 32.41
N LEU A 284 -42.76 -80.04 31.87
CA LEU A 284 -41.58 -80.01 31.00
C LEU A 284 -41.84 -79.19 29.73
N SER A 285 -43.01 -79.36 29.10
CA SER A 285 -43.36 -78.63 27.88
C SER A 285 -43.48 -77.12 28.13
N ALA A 286 -44.06 -76.73 29.27
CA ALA A 286 -44.16 -75.32 29.66
C ALA A 286 -42.79 -74.71 29.96
N SER A 287 -41.93 -75.41 30.73
CA SER A 287 -40.56 -74.95 30.99
C SER A 287 -39.70 -74.85 29.71
N LEU A 288 -39.88 -75.75 28.75
CA LEU A 288 -39.23 -75.66 27.43
C LEU A 288 -39.76 -74.46 26.62
N GLY A 289 -41.05 -74.15 26.72
CA GLY A 289 -41.64 -72.95 26.14
C GLY A 289 -41.04 -71.67 26.73
N GLU A 290 -40.97 -71.56 28.05
CA GLU A 290 -40.35 -70.43 28.74
C GLU A 290 -38.88 -70.24 28.35
N LEU A 291 -38.13 -71.34 28.23
CA LEU A 291 -36.74 -71.29 27.77
C LEU A 291 -36.63 -70.83 26.31
N ALA A 292 -37.51 -71.31 25.43
CA ALA A 292 -37.55 -70.86 24.03
C ALA A 292 -37.86 -69.37 23.93
N ASP A 293 -38.80 -68.86 24.73
CA ASP A 293 -39.14 -67.44 24.80
C ASP A 293 -37.97 -66.61 25.33
N GLY A 294 -37.27 -67.10 26.36
CA GLY A 294 -36.06 -66.48 26.90
C GLY A 294 -34.96 -66.36 25.86
N ILE A 295 -34.75 -67.40 25.05
CA ILE A 295 -33.80 -67.36 23.93
C ILE A 295 -34.26 -66.38 22.84
N GLY A 296 -35.56 -66.32 22.52
CA GLY A 296 -36.10 -65.33 21.58
C GLY A 296 -35.82 -63.89 22.03
N LYS A 297 -35.98 -63.61 23.33
CA LYS A 297 -35.59 -62.32 23.92
C LYS A 297 -34.09 -62.06 23.83
N ALA A 298 -33.26 -63.08 24.08
CA ALA A 298 -31.81 -62.97 23.94
C ALA A 298 -31.39 -62.66 22.49
N VAL A 299 -31.98 -63.32 21.50
CA VAL A 299 -31.75 -63.04 20.07
C VAL A 299 -32.12 -61.59 19.74
N THR A 300 -33.27 -61.12 20.23
CA THR A 300 -33.70 -59.73 20.03
C THR A 300 -32.70 -58.74 20.64
N GLY A 301 -32.18 -59.02 21.84
CA GLY A 301 -31.15 -58.20 22.48
C GLY A 301 -29.83 -58.19 21.70
N VAL A 302 -29.44 -59.34 21.14
CA VAL A 302 -28.25 -59.44 20.26
C VAL A 302 -28.43 -58.61 18.99
N ASP A 303 -29.60 -58.66 18.36
CA ASP A 303 -29.88 -57.88 17.15
C ASP A 303 -29.88 -56.36 17.44
N GLN A 304 -30.41 -55.94 18.58
CA GLN A 304 -30.35 -54.53 19.02
C GLN A 304 -28.90 -54.07 19.24
N LEU A 305 -28.07 -54.93 19.83
CA LEU A 305 -26.67 -54.62 20.07
C LEU A 305 -25.87 -54.56 18.75
N ASP A 306 -26.13 -55.47 17.79
CA ASP A 306 -25.49 -55.41 16.47
C ASP A 306 -25.87 -54.12 15.71
N GLN A 307 -27.14 -53.70 15.78
CA GLN A 307 -27.56 -52.41 15.22
C GLN A 307 -26.89 -51.22 15.90
N GLY A 308 -26.73 -51.27 17.23
CA GLY A 308 -26.00 -50.26 18.00
C GLY A 308 -24.53 -50.15 17.57
N LEU A 309 -23.86 -51.30 17.43
CA LEU A 309 -22.49 -51.37 16.94
C LEU A 309 -22.36 -50.93 15.48
N GLY A 310 -23.36 -51.21 14.63
CA GLY A 310 -23.41 -50.69 13.26
C GLY A 310 -23.42 -49.16 13.22
N ARG A 311 -24.30 -48.52 14.00
CA ARG A 311 -24.33 -47.05 14.12
C ARG A 311 -23.03 -46.48 14.68
N MET A 312 -22.39 -47.19 15.60
CA MET A 312 -21.08 -46.79 16.13
C MET A 312 -19.99 -46.88 15.05
N ASP A 313 -19.94 -47.94 14.24
CA ASP A 313 -19.00 -48.05 13.12
C ASP A 313 -19.21 -46.92 12.09
N ASP A 314 -20.47 -46.61 11.75
CA ASP A 314 -20.80 -45.52 10.85
C ASP A 314 -20.29 -44.17 11.39
N GLY A 315 -20.54 -43.89 12.68
CA GLY A 315 -20.08 -42.66 13.34
C GLY A 315 -18.55 -42.57 13.42
N LEU A 316 -17.87 -43.68 13.69
CA LEU A 316 -16.41 -43.75 13.65
C LEU A 316 -15.87 -43.55 12.23
N GLY A 317 -16.57 -44.05 11.20
CA GLY A 317 -16.25 -43.78 9.79
C GLY A 317 -16.33 -42.29 9.45
N GLN A 318 -17.40 -41.62 9.87
CA GLN A 318 -17.55 -40.16 9.68
C GLN A 318 -16.45 -39.37 10.41
N LEU A 319 -16.08 -39.80 11.62
CA LEU A 319 -15.00 -39.20 12.38
C LEU A 319 -13.65 -39.37 11.67
N HIS A 320 -13.33 -40.56 11.18
CA HIS A 320 -12.14 -40.85 10.38
C HIS A 320 -12.05 -39.94 9.13
N ASP A 321 -13.16 -39.80 8.39
CA ASP A 321 -13.22 -38.92 7.22
C ASP A 321 -13.00 -37.44 7.59
N GLY A 322 -13.52 -37.02 8.76
CA GLY A 322 -13.33 -35.68 9.31
C GLY A 322 -11.87 -35.42 9.70
N LEU A 323 -11.22 -36.38 10.36
CA LEU A 323 -9.82 -36.33 10.75
C LEU A 323 -8.90 -36.31 9.53
N THR A 324 -9.20 -37.10 8.50
CA THR A 324 -8.45 -37.09 7.23
C THR A 324 -8.54 -35.73 6.54
N ARG A 325 -9.72 -35.10 6.51
CA ARG A 325 -9.91 -33.75 5.97
C ARG A 325 -9.15 -32.69 6.78
N LEU A 326 -9.20 -32.78 8.11
CA LEU A 326 -8.46 -31.88 9.00
C LEU A 326 -6.95 -32.04 8.81
N LEU A 327 -6.43 -33.27 8.76
CA LEU A 327 -5.02 -33.55 8.52
C LEU A 327 -4.56 -32.96 7.18
N THR A 328 -5.37 -33.14 6.12
CA THR A 328 -5.12 -32.55 4.81
C THR A 328 -5.05 -31.02 4.88
N GLY A 329 -5.99 -30.38 5.59
CA GLY A 329 -6.00 -28.93 5.77
C GLY A 329 -4.76 -28.42 6.53
N LEU A 330 -4.33 -29.13 7.56
CA LEU A 330 -3.11 -28.80 8.32
C LEU A 330 -1.84 -28.95 7.45
N GLN A 331 -1.77 -29.99 6.62
CA GLN A 331 -0.68 -30.18 5.66
C GLN A 331 -0.65 -29.09 4.59
N GLN A 332 -1.80 -28.62 4.13
CA GLN A 332 -1.91 -27.51 3.18
C GLN A 332 -1.57 -26.15 3.80
N ALA A 333 -1.75 -25.98 5.12
CA ALA A 333 -1.39 -24.75 5.82
C ALA A 333 0.15 -24.54 5.90
N GLN A 334 0.93 -25.62 5.98
CA GLN A 334 2.40 -25.54 6.10
C GLN A 334 3.07 -24.77 4.95
N PRO A 335 2.81 -25.07 3.66
CA PRO A 335 3.33 -24.26 2.55
C PRO A 335 2.86 -22.80 2.56
N GLY A 336 1.66 -22.53 3.10
CA GLY A 336 1.15 -21.17 3.25
C GLY A 336 1.99 -20.34 4.22
N ILE A 337 2.36 -20.95 5.35
CA ILE A 337 3.22 -20.32 6.36
C ILE A 337 4.66 -20.19 5.88
N GLY A 338 5.18 -21.17 5.14
CA GLY A 338 6.49 -21.06 4.48
C GLY A 338 6.56 -19.84 3.57
N ARG A 339 5.55 -19.65 2.69
CA ARG A 339 5.48 -18.46 1.84
C ARG A 339 5.37 -17.15 2.62
N LEU A 340 4.65 -17.16 3.75
CA LEU A 340 4.56 -16.00 4.63
C LEU A 340 5.92 -15.69 5.28
N GLN A 341 6.64 -16.69 5.74
CA GLN A 341 7.99 -16.55 6.28
C GLN A 341 8.96 -16.00 5.23
N ASP A 342 8.94 -16.54 4.01
CA ASP A 342 9.75 -16.03 2.91
C ASP A 342 9.43 -14.56 2.60
N GLY A 343 8.14 -14.20 2.55
CA GLY A 343 7.70 -12.83 2.29
C GLY A 343 8.10 -11.85 3.41
N VAL A 344 7.98 -12.27 4.68
CA VAL A 344 8.43 -11.48 5.83
C VAL A 344 9.96 -11.31 5.80
N GLY A 345 10.71 -12.36 5.49
CA GLY A 345 12.16 -12.31 5.36
C GLY A 345 12.63 -11.39 4.22
N GLN A 346 11.95 -11.41 3.08
CA GLN A 346 12.19 -10.47 1.96
C GLN A 346 11.90 -9.03 2.37
N MET A 347 10.77 -8.79 3.06
CA MET A 347 10.41 -7.45 3.52
C MET A 347 11.40 -6.91 4.57
N LEU A 348 11.80 -7.74 5.53
CA LEU A 348 12.80 -7.41 6.53
C LEU A 348 14.14 -7.03 5.86
N SER A 349 14.56 -7.85 4.88
CA SER A 349 15.76 -7.59 4.10
C SER A 349 15.67 -6.28 3.32
N GLY A 350 14.55 -5.99 2.66
CA GLY A 350 14.32 -4.72 1.94
C GLY A 350 14.31 -3.51 2.87
N VAL A 351 13.65 -3.62 4.02
CA VAL A 351 13.64 -2.57 5.04
C VAL A 351 15.05 -2.29 5.56
N GLN A 352 15.82 -3.33 5.87
CA GLN A 352 17.14 -3.21 6.47
C GLN A 352 18.23 -2.79 5.48
N SER A 353 18.16 -3.26 4.24
CA SER A 353 19.19 -3.01 3.22
C SER A 353 18.94 -1.78 2.35
N GLN A 354 17.69 -1.34 2.22
CA GLN A 354 17.33 -0.24 1.31
C GLN A 354 16.66 0.91 2.05
N LEU A 355 15.57 0.63 2.78
CA LEU A 355 14.72 1.70 3.30
C LEU A 355 15.37 2.45 4.46
N LEU A 356 15.92 1.74 5.45
CA LEU A 356 16.63 2.38 6.58
C LEU A 356 17.82 3.22 6.10
N PRO A 357 18.78 2.69 5.31
CA PRO A 357 19.89 3.49 4.79
C PRO A 357 19.43 4.68 3.93
N GLY A 358 18.41 4.50 3.11
CA GLY A 358 17.89 5.58 2.25
C GLY A 358 17.24 6.73 3.05
N VAL A 359 16.51 6.40 4.12
CA VAL A 359 15.90 7.40 5.00
C VAL A 359 16.95 8.09 5.88
N ASP A 360 17.95 7.35 6.38
CA ASP A 360 19.09 7.92 7.13
C ASP A 360 19.91 8.89 6.26
N GLN A 361 20.17 8.52 5.00
CA GLN A 361 20.84 9.41 4.03
C GLN A 361 20.01 10.66 3.75
N LEU A 362 18.69 10.53 3.59
CA LEU A 362 17.80 11.68 3.39
C LEU A 362 17.80 12.61 4.61
N HIS A 363 17.65 12.04 5.80
CA HIS A 363 17.65 12.78 7.06
C HIS A 363 18.97 13.53 7.26
N THR A 364 20.11 12.85 7.10
CA THR A 364 21.44 13.45 7.20
C THR A 364 21.67 14.53 6.13
N GLY A 365 21.24 14.29 4.89
CA GLY A 365 21.34 15.25 3.79
C GLY A 365 20.51 16.52 4.03
N LEU A 366 19.30 16.38 4.61
CA LEU A 366 18.46 17.52 4.99
C LEU A 366 19.05 18.32 6.14
N LEU A 367 19.62 17.66 7.16
CA LEU A 367 20.34 18.33 8.25
C LEU A 367 21.55 19.11 7.72
N GLN A 368 22.34 18.49 6.85
CA GLN A 368 23.50 19.13 6.25
C GLN A 368 23.09 20.31 5.34
N GLY A 369 22.00 20.15 4.58
CA GLY A 369 21.40 21.22 3.80
C GLY A 369 20.92 22.40 4.65
N ALA A 370 20.26 22.13 5.77
CA ALA A 370 19.81 23.14 6.72
C ALA A 370 20.99 23.90 7.35
N GLN A 371 22.05 23.19 7.74
CA GLN A 371 23.29 23.78 8.27
C GLN A 371 23.98 24.67 7.23
N ASN A 372 24.13 24.16 6.00
CA ASN A 372 24.75 24.91 4.90
C ASN A 372 23.93 26.15 4.53
N ALA A 373 22.59 26.04 4.49
CA ALA A 373 21.70 27.15 4.21
C ALA A 373 21.71 28.20 5.34
N GLY A 374 21.78 27.76 6.60
CA GLY A 374 21.89 28.66 7.75
C GLY A 374 23.24 29.39 7.84
N ALA A 375 24.30 28.83 7.25
CA ALA A 375 25.60 29.48 7.12
C ALA A 375 25.62 30.60 6.06
N LEU A 376 24.60 30.67 5.19
CA LEU A 376 24.43 31.77 4.24
C LEU A 376 23.88 33.00 4.99
N ASP A 377 24.73 34.02 5.19
CA ASP A 377 24.28 35.30 5.75
C ASP A 377 23.41 36.07 4.75
N VAL A 378 22.10 35.85 4.84
CA VAL A 378 21.05 36.54 4.09
C VAL A 378 20.53 37.80 4.80
N SER A 379 21.10 38.16 5.95
CA SER A 379 20.68 39.32 6.76
C SER A 379 20.90 40.65 6.03
N GLY A 380 21.79 40.67 5.03
CA GLY A 380 22.04 41.82 4.15
C GLY A 380 20.98 42.02 3.05
N LEU A 381 20.12 41.02 2.78
CA LEU A 381 19.02 41.11 1.82
C LEU A 381 17.83 41.88 2.44
N THR A 382 18.07 43.12 2.84
CA THR A 382 17.00 44.00 3.35
C THR A 382 16.28 44.69 2.20
N THR A 383 14.95 44.60 2.20
CA THR A 383 14.06 45.13 1.15
C THR A 383 13.64 46.59 1.37
N THR A 384 14.50 47.40 1.99
CA THR A 384 14.19 48.83 2.21
C THR A 384 14.63 49.66 1.01
N ALA A 385 13.94 49.55 -0.14
CA ALA A 385 14.09 50.43 -1.32
C ALA A 385 15.55 50.89 -1.58
N GLY A 386 16.49 49.97 -1.41
CA GLY A 386 17.92 50.23 -1.22
C GLY A 386 18.70 49.48 -2.28
N PRO A 387 19.94 49.91 -2.60
CA PRO A 387 20.87 49.12 -3.40
C PRO A 387 20.86 47.66 -2.99
N PHE A 388 20.93 46.77 -3.98
CA PHE A 388 21.23 45.37 -3.76
C PHE A 388 22.57 45.26 -3.01
N VAL A 389 22.52 44.86 -1.73
CA VAL A 389 23.72 44.76 -0.89
C VAL A 389 24.27 43.34 -1.03
N LEU A 390 25.39 43.23 -1.72
CA LEU A 390 26.16 42.00 -1.78
C LEU A 390 27.10 41.92 -0.59
N THR A 391 26.90 40.92 0.26
CA THR A 391 27.83 40.60 1.33
C THR A 391 28.98 39.75 0.79
N PRO A 392 30.19 39.83 1.39
CA PRO A 392 31.30 38.95 1.02
C PRO A 392 30.95 37.46 1.10
N GLY A 393 30.02 37.09 2.00
CA GLY A 393 29.51 35.73 2.09
C GLY A 393 28.80 35.26 0.81
N ILE A 394 27.89 36.07 0.26
CA ILE A 394 27.15 35.74 -0.97
C ILE A 394 28.10 35.71 -2.18
N LEU A 395 29.01 36.67 -2.28
CA LEU A 395 30.00 36.76 -3.36
C LEU A 395 30.96 35.56 -3.42
N ASN A 396 31.31 35.01 -2.25
CA ASN A 396 32.17 33.83 -2.17
C ASN A 396 31.40 32.52 -2.35
N ALA A 397 30.13 32.49 -1.96
CA ALA A 397 29.26 31.32 -2.11
C ALA A 397 28.81 31.10 -3.57
N VAL A 398 28.73 32.16 -4.39
CA VAL A 398 28.28 32.10 -5.79
C VAL A 398 29.32 32.77 -6.71
N PRO A 399 30.36 32.03 -7.14
CA PRO A 399 31.44 32.58 -7.98
C PRO A 399 30.95 33.21 -9.29
N GLU A 400 29.86 32.71 -9.85
CA GLU A 400 29.22 33.20 -11.07
C GLU A 400 28.72 34.64 -10.91
N LEU A 401 28.27 35.02 -9.71
CA LEU A 401 27.83 36.38 -9.40
C LEU A 401 28.98 37.37 -9.49
N LYS A 402 30.16 36.98 -9.01
CA LYS A 402 31.39 37.78 -9.12
C LYS A 402 31.79 37.96 -10.59
N GLN A 403 31.64 36.93 -11.42
CA GLN A 403 31.91 37.03 -12.86
C GLN A 403 30.95 38.00 -13.56
N GLN A 404 29.66 37.94 -13.24
CA GLN A 404 28.65 38.85 -13.83
C GLN A 404 28.87 40.31 -13.44
N LEU A 405 29.27 40.56 -12.19
CA LEU A 405 29.59 41.91 -11.72
C LEU A 405 30.92 42.45 -12.27
N GLY A 406 31.79 41.57 -12.78
CA GLY A 406 33.02 41.94 -13.49
C GLY A 406 32.78 42.80 -14.74
N VAL A 407 31.54 42.89 -15.23
CA VAL A 407 31.13 43.84 -16.28
C VAL A 407 31.16 45.28 -15.78
N PHE A 408 30.83 45.48 -14.50
CA PHE A 408 30.71 46.80 -13.88
C PHE A 408 31.91 47.16 -13.00
N VAL A 409 32.52 46.18 -12.33
CA VAL A 409 33.64 46.38 -11.40
C VAL A 409 34.89 45.75 -11.98
N THR A 410 36.03 46.45 -11.90
CA THR A 410 37.30 45.94 -12.39
C THR A 410 37.79 44.72 -11.60
N PRO A 411 38.67 43.88 -12.17
CA PRO A 411 39.17 42.68 -11.50
C PRO A 411 39.92 42.94 -10.18
N ASP A 412 40.51 44.12 -10.03
CA ASP A 412 41.17 44.60 -8.81
C ASP A 412 40.18 45.16 -7.77
N GLU A 413 38.88 45.07 -8.06
CA GLU A 413 37.76 45.41 -7.17
C GLU A 413 37.66 46.90 -6.78
N HIS A 414 38.52 47.77 -7.28
CA HIS A 414 38.62 49.16 -6.83
C HIS A 414 38.02 50.18 -7.78
N ARG A 415 37.63 49.81 -9.00
CA ARG A 415 36.98 50.73 -9.94
C ARG A 415 35.68 50.17 -10.46
N THR A 416 34.68 51.04 -10.62
CA THR A 416 33.40 50.65 -11.25
C THR A 416 32.93 51.67 -12.26
N ARG A 417 32.19 51.17 -13.26
CA ARG A 417 31.52 51.95 -14.30
C ARG A 417 30.04 52.07 -13.96
N ILE A 418 29.53 53.28 -14.10
CA ILE A 418 28.12 53.68 -13.90
C ILE A 418 27.60 54.29 -15.20
#